data_AF-A0A927LTV4-F1
#
_entry.id   AF-A0A927LTV4-F1
#
_cell.length_a   1.000
_cell.length_b   1.000
_cell.length_c   1.000
_cell.angle_alpha   90.00
_cell.angle_beta   90.00
_cell.angle_gamma   90.00
#
_symmetry.space_group_name_H-M   'P 1'
#
loop_
_entity.id
_entity.type
_entity.pdbx_description
1 polymer ?
#
loop_
_entity_poly.entity_id
_entity_poly.type
_entity_poly.pdbx_seq_one_letter_code
_entity_poly.pdbx_strand_id
1 'polypeptide(L)'
;MKKRFSIATYVVLGLALIGIASKALQLIIPILVFSVIFLLYKYPPNRWRKPAFSAKSGGRTKERRTRNATFRVIDGNKGSSDEPPKYH
;
A
#
# COMPACT_ATOMS: atom_id res chain seq x y z
N MET A 1 -33.07 52.51 -6.64
CA MET A 1 -32.38 53.02 -7.85
C MET A 1 -31.48 51.92 -8.42
N LYS A 2 -31.82 51.34 -9.58
CA LYS A 2 -30.97 50.30 -10.21
C LYS A 2 -29.78 50.97 -10.88
N LYS A 3 -28.57 50.84 -10.31
CA LYS A 3 -27.35 51.33 -10.96
C LYS A 3 -27.04 50.42 -12.16
N ARG A 4 -27.04 51.01 -13.35
CA ARG A 4 -26.65 50.32 -14.59
C ARG A 4 -25.14 50.48 -14.74
N PHE A 5 -24.42 49.36 -14.81
CA PHE A 5 -22.99 49.40 -15.02
C PHE A 5 -22.69 49.73 -16.48
N SER A 6 -21.60 50.47 -16.72
CA SER A 6 -21.17 50.83 -18.07
C SER A 6 -20.55 49.62 -18.77
N ILE A 7 -20.62 49.59 -20.09
CA ILE A 7 -19.97 48.58 -20.93
C ILE A 7 -18.48 48.46 -20.60
N ALA A 8 -17.83 49.60 -20.37
CA ALA A 8 -16.43 49.64 -19.94
C ALA A 8 -16.20 48.89 -18.62
N THR A 9 -17.15 48.96 -17.68
CA THR A 9 -17.06 48.26 -16.40
C THR A 9 -17.08 46.75 -16.59
N TYR A 10 -17.93 46.24 -17.48
CA TYR A 10 -17.98 44.81 -17.80
C TYR A 10 -16.72 44.33 -18.51
N VAL A 11 -16.18 45.13 -19.43
CA VAL A 11 -14.93 44.82 -20.14
C VAL A 11 -13.74 44.74 -19.17
N VAL A 12 -13.61 45.72 -18.27
CA VAL A 12 -12.56 45.73 -17.24
C VAL A 12 -12.71 44.56 -16.28
N LEU A 13 -13.94 44.24 -15.85
CA LEU A 13 -14.21 43.11 -14.97
C LEU A 13 -13.87 41.76 -15.65
N GLY A 14 -14.19 41.62 -16.95
CA GLY A 14 -13.84 40.44 -17.73
C GLY A 14 -12.34 40.25 -17.87
N LEU A 15 -11.60 41.31 -18.21
CA LEU A 15 -10.14 41.30 -18.29
C LEU A 15 -9.49 40.98 -16.94
N ALA A 16 -10.01 41.53 -15.85
CA ALA A 16 -9.54 41.24 -14.49
C ALA A 16 -9.75 39.76 -14.13
N LEU A 17 -10.93 39.20 -14.42
CA LEU A 17 -11.24 37.79 -14.20
C LEU A 17 -10.33 36.87 -15.03
N ILE A 18 -10.11 37.18 -16.31
CA ILE A 18 -9.21 36.43 -17.20
C ILE A 18 -7.76 36.51 -16.70
N GLY A 19 -7.32 37.69 -16.24
CA GLY A 19 -6.00 37.89 -15.67
C GLY A 19 -5.78 37.02 -14.43
N ILE A 20 -6.74 37.01 -13.51
CA ILE A 20 -6.71 36.17 -12.31
C ILE A 20 -6.75 34.68 -12.69
N ALA A 21 -7.64 34.29 -13.61
CA ALA A 21 -7.76 32.90 -14.08
C ALA A 21 -6.50 32.40 -14.78
N SER A 22 -5.81 33.26 -15.55
CA SER A 22 -4.57 32.89 -16.25
C SER A 22 -3.43 32.54 -15.29
N LYS A 23 -3.41 33.18 -14.11
CA LYS A 23 -2.47 32.87 -13.02
C LYS A 23 -3.03 31.83 -12.05
N ALA A 24 -4.33 31.55 -12.09
CA ALA A 24 -4.97 30.57 -11.22
C ALA A 24 -4.44 29.15 -11.45
N LEU A 25 -3.96 28.81 -12.65
CA LEU A 25 -3.27 27.53 -12.88
C LEU A 25 -2.01 27.39 -11.99
N GLN A 26 -1.27 28.48 -11.75
CA GLN A 26 -0.15 28.49 -10.80
C GLN A 26 -0.60 28.41 -9.34
N LEU A 27 -1.79 28.92 -9.02
CA LEU A 27 -2.39 28.81 -7.68
C LEU A 27 -3.07 27.46 -7.43
N ILE A 28 -3.36 26.69 -8.48
CA ILE A 28 -3.99 25.38 -8.37
C ILE A 28 -3.07 24.38 -7.66
N ILE A 29 -1.77 24.39 -7.95
CA ILE A 29 -0.79 23.50 -7.31
C ILE A 29 -0.75 23.72 -5.79
N PRO A 30 -0.52 24.94 -5.25
CA PRO A 30 -0.49 25.14 -3.81
C PRO A 30 -1.84 24.90 -3.13
N ILE A 31 -2.98 25.25 -3.77
CA ILE A 31 -4.31 24.95 -3.23
C ILE A 31 -4.56 23.45 -3.18
N LEU A 32 -4.18 22.70 -4.23
CA LEU A 32 -4.30 21.25 -4.28
C LEU A 32 -3.43 20.60 -3.20
N VAL A 33 -2.17 21.01 -3.07
CA VAL A 33 -1.25 20.50 -2.05
C VAL A 33 -1.83 20.73 -0.65
N PHE A 34 -2.29 21.95 -0.36
CA PHE A 34 -2.90 22.26 0.93
C PHE A 34 -4.18 21.43 1.17
N SER A 35 -5.01 21.24 0.15
CA SER A 35 -6.23 20.44 0.22
C SER A 35 -5.92 18.96 0.49
N VAL A 36 -4.93 18.39 -0.18
CA VAL A 36 -4.49 17.00 0.02
C VAL A 36 -3.90 16.83 1.42
N ILE A 37 -3.04 17.75 1.88
CA ILE A 37 -2.48 17.74 3.23
C ILE A 37 -3.59 17.83 4.27
N PHE A 38 -4.54 18.75 4.11
CA PHE A 38 -5.68 18.91 5.00
C PHE A 38 -6.58 17.67 5.03
N LEU A 39 -6.85 17.07 3.86
CA LEU A 39 -7.63 15.84 3.75
C LEU A 39 -6.94 14.69 4.50
N LEU A 40 -5.64 14.51 4.30
CA LEU A 40 -4.87 13.46 4.97
C LEU A 40 -4.67 13.77 6.46
N TYR A 41 -4.59 15.03 6.88
CA TYR A 41 -4.60 15.41 8.29
C TYR A 41 -5.94 15.07 8.96
N LYS A 42 -7.06 15.44 8.31
CA LYS A 42 -8.41 15.18 8.81
C LYS A 42 -8.73 13.68 8.82
N TYR A 43 -8.32 12.99 7.78
CA TYR A 43 -8.56 11.56 7.55
C TYR A 43 -7.21 10.85 7.37
N PRO A 44 -6.44 10.65 8.45
CA PRO A 44 -5.13 10.02 8.37
C PRO A 44 -5.26 8.62 7.78
N PRO A 45 -4.58 8.33 6.65
CA PRO A 45 -4.70 7.04 5.94
C PRO A 45 -4.17 5.88 6.77
N ASN A 46 -3.42 6.18 7.84
CA ASN A 46 -2.93 5.21 8.82
C ASN A 46 -4.09 4.49 9.57
N ARG A 47 -5.31 5.03 9.58
CA ARG A 47 -6.50 4.33 10.10
C ARG A 47 -6.96 3.18 9.20
N TRP A 48 -6.54 3.15 7.93
CA TRP A 48 -6.88 2.10 6.98
C TRP A 48 -5.76 1.08 6.76
N ARG A 49 -4.66 1.20 7.51
CA ARG A 49 -3.70 0.10 7.62
C ARG A 49 -4.39 -1.01 8.40
N LYS A 50 -5.12 -1.86 7.67
CA LYS A 50 -5.34 -3.24 8.11
C LYS A 50 -3.95 -3.76 8.49
N PRO A 51 -3.78 -4.43 9.65
CA PRO A 51 -2.52 -5.09 9.93
C PRO A 51 -2.21 -5.90 8.67
N ALA A 52 -1.06 -5.62 8.05
CA ALA A 52 -0.59 -6.43 6.95
C ALA A 52 -0.53 -7.83 7.54
N PHE A 53 -1.53 -8.66 7.25
CA PHE A 53 -1.47 -10.07 7.50
C PHE A 53 -0.22 -10.46 6.73
N SER A 54 0.87 -10.69 7.46
CA SER A 54 2.15 -11.05 6.92
C SER A 54 1.86 -12.12 5.88
N ALA A 55 1.90 -11.74 4.60
CA ALA A 55 1.82 -12.67 3.50
C ALA A 55 3.15 -13.41 3.57
N LYS A 56 3.18 -14.37 4.49
CA LYS A 56 4.26 -15.33 4.65
C LYS A 56 4.26 -16.04 3.32
N SER A 57 5.22 -15.60 2.49
CA SER A 57 5.79 -16.31 1.36
C SER A 57 5.14 -17.67 1.14
N GLY A 58 4.46 -17.83 0.00
CA GLY A 58 4.08 -19.13 -0.55
C GLY A 58 5.29 -20.01 -0.93
N GLY A 59 6.47 -19.75 -0.37
CA GLY A 59 7.59 -20.68 -0.32
C GLY A 59 7.35 -21.68 0.79
N ARG A 60 7.03 -22.92 0.39
CA ARG A 60 6.99 -24.15 1.20
C ARG A 60 8.09 -24.17 2.27
N THR A 61 7.85 -23.60 3.44
CA THR A 61 8.72 -23.81 4.59
C THR A 61 8.09 -24.91 5.39
N LYS A 62 8.55 -26.12 5.07
CA LYS A 62 8.36 -27.38 5.81
C LYS A 62 8.31 -27.05 7.30
N GLU A 63 7.10 -27.06 7.86
CA GLU A 63 6.91 -26.84 9.28
C GLU A 63 7.74 -27.90 9.99
N ARG A 64 8.81 -27.44 10.63
CA ARG A 64 9.74 -28.26 11.39
C ARG A 64 8.93 -28.76 12.56
N ARG A 65 8.28 -29.92 12.41
CA ARG A 65 7.72 -30.69 13.51
C ARG A 65 8.87 -30.96 14.47
N THR A 66 9.08 -30.09 15.45
CA THR A 66 9.81 -30.39 16.67
C THR A 66 8.99 -31.45 17.39
N ARG A 67 9.12 -32.69 16.93
CA ARG A 67 8.71 -33.83 17.74
C ARG A 67 9.71 -33.87 18.88
N ASN A 68 9.23 -33.70 20.11
CA ASN A 68 9.93 -34.18 21.29
C ASN A 68 10.12 -35.69 21.09
N ALA A 69 11.23 -36.07 20.47
CA ALA A 69 11.57 -37.45 20.19
C ALA A 69 12.41 -37.95 21.35
N THR A 70 11.77 -38.59 22.32
CA THR A 70 12.47 -39.51 23.21
C THR A 70 13.06 -40.64 22.36
N PHE A 71 14.25 -41.11 22.73
CA PHE A 71 14.88 -42.27 22.11
C PHE A 71 13.88 -43.43 22.10
N ARG A 72 13.51 -43.91 20.91
CA ARG A 72 12.73 -45.12 20.75
C ARG A 72 13.63 -46.12 20.06
N VAL A 73 13.75 -47.30 20.65
CA VAL A 73 14.45 -48.43 20.04
C VAL A 73 13.72 -48.74 18.74
N ILE A 74 14.41 -48.54 17.62
CA ILE A 74 13.93 -48.99 16.32
C ILE A 74 14.28 -50.47 16.26
N ASP A 75 13.27 -51.33 16.28
CA ASP A 75 13.49 -52.75 16.03
C ASP A 75 14.10 -52.91 14.64
N GLY A 76 15.33 -53.43 14.60
CA GLY A 76 16.03 -53.65 13.35
C GLY A 76 15.24 -54.64 12.51
N ASN A 77 14.77 -54.20 11.35
CA ASN A 77 14.31 -55.12 10.31
C ASN A 77 15.53 -55.83 9.75
N LYS A 78 16.02 -56.87 10.45
CA LYS A 78 16.83 -57.90 9.83
C LYS A 78 15.89 -58.63 8.88
N GLY A 79 15.83 -58.15 7.64
CA GLY A 79 15.23 -58.90 6.56
C GLY A 79 15.82 -60.31 6.62
N SER A 80 14.95 -61.31 6.67
CA SER A 80 15.30 -62.72 6.53
C SER A 80 15.77 -62.94 5.09
N SER A 81 16.95 -62.43 4.79
CA SER A 81 17.53 -62.45 3.47
C SER A 81 19.00 -62.73 3.69
N ASP A 82 19.37 -63.99 3.53
CA ASP A 82 20.74 -64.52 3.48
C ASP A 82 21.54 -63.94 2.29
N GLU A 83 21.33 -62.67 1.96
CA GLU A 83 22.00 -61.98 0.86
C GLU A 83 23.17 -61.19 1.46
N PRO A 84 24.43 -61.63 1.23
CA PRO A 84 25.59 -60.97 1.79
C PRO A 84 25.75 -59.54 1.23
N PRO A 85 26.32 -58.60 2.01
CA PRO A 85 26.46 -57.22 1.59
C PRO A 85 27.34 -57.11 0.34
N LYS A 86 26.92 -56.29 -0.61
CA LYS A 86 27.63 -56.07 -1.86
C LYS A 86 28.86 -55.18 -1.61
N TYR A 87 30.04 -55.76 -1.77
CA TYR A 87 31.31 -55.03 -1.71
C TYR A 87 31.51 -54.25 -3.01
N HIS A 88 31.98 -53.01 -2.89
CA HIS A 88 32.56 -52.23 -3.98
C HIS A 88 34.08 -52.19 -3.78
#